data_AF-A0A4U0F9P8-F1
#
_entry.id   AF-A0A4U0F9P8-F1
#
_cell.length_a   1.000
_cell.length_b   1.000
_cell.length_c   1.000
_cell.angle_alpha   90.00
_cell.angle_beta   90.00
_cell.angle_gamma   90.00
#
_symmetry.space_group_name_H-M   'P 1'
#
loop_
_entity.id
_entity.type
_entity.pdbx_description
1 polymer ?
#
loop_
_entity_poly.entity_id
_entity_poly.type
_entity_poly.pdbx_seq_one_letter_code
_entity_poly.pdbx_strand_id
1 'polypeptide(L)'
;MNKTDLSLEQLILLQSEMRHAEKSLALAYFMLIGGHLGVHRFYLRRFASGGIQLALFLVATACYFVYGIADAVDETWRPWHAVPIAFLVLSGLALFIWIIVDMCILPRMVREWNSAKEAEIISQITQIS
;
A
#
# COMPACT_ATOMS: atom_id res chain seq x y z
N MET A 1 -3.15 -30.19 3.19
CA MET A 1 -3.06 -30.74 1.82
C MET A 1 -2.25 -29.79 0.98
N ASN A 2 -1.34 -30.33 0.20
CA ASN A 2 -0.44 -29.58 -0.67
C ASN A 2 -0.92 -29.74 -2.12
N LYS A 3 -0.54 -28.84 -3.02
CA LYS A 3 -0.95 -28.89 -4.45
C LYS A 3 -0.61 -30.20 -5.18
N THR A 4 0.32 -30.98 -4.64
CA THR A 4 0.71 -32.32 -5.10
C THR A 4 -0.35 -33.39 -4.83
N ASP A 5 -1.35 -33.11 -3.99
CA ASP A 5 -2.41 -34.05 -3.63
C ASP A 5 -3.65 -33.92 -4.54
N LEU A 6 -3.63 -32.99 -5.52
CA LEU A 6 -4.75 -32.69 -6.41
C LEU A 6 -4.75 -33.55 -7.67
N SER A 7 -5.94 -33.88 -8.16
CA SER A 7 -6.12 -34.50 -9.48
C SER A 7 -5.77 -33.51 -10.61
N LEU A 8 -5.53 -34.02 -11.83
CA LEU A 8 -5.21 -33.18 -12.99
C LEU A 8 -6.33 -32.17 -13.32
N GLU A 9 -7.59 -32.58 -13.20
CA GLU A 9 -8.74 -31.69 -13.39
C GLU A 9 -8.76 -30.57 -12.35
N GLN A 10 -8.55 -30.92 -11.08
CA GLN A 10 -8.48 -29.96 -9.98
C GLN A 10 -7.31 -28.98 -10.13
N LEU A 11 -6.17 -29.44 -10.65
CA LEU A 11 -4.99 -28.60 -10.89
C LEU A 11 -5.22 -27.61 -12.03
N ILE A 12 -5.88 -28.03 -13.12
CA ILE A 12 -6.26 -27.13 -14.22
C ILE A 12 -7.24 -26.07 -13.71
N LEU A 13 -8.23 -26.48 -12.90
CA LEU A 13 -9.19 -25.54 -12.31
C LEU A 13 -8.48 -24.54 -11.39
N LEU A 14 -7.63 -25.00 -10.48
CA LEU A 14 -6.82 -24.16 -9.59
C LEU A 14 -5.98 -23.14 -10.37
N GLN A 15 -5.31 -23.57 -11.43
CA GLN A 15 -4.48 -22.68 -12.24
C GLN A 15 -5.34 -21.61 -12.95
N SER A 16 -6.54 -21.97 -13.41
CA SER A 16 -7.47 -21.02 -14.03
C SER A 16 -7.97 -19.97 -13.03
N GLU A 17 -8.35 -20.38 -11.81
CA GLU A 17 -8.80 -19.49 -10.74
C GLU A 17 -7.67 -18.58 -10.25
N MET A 18 -6.48 -19.15 -10.02
CA MET A 18 -5.30 -18.40 -9.62
C MET A 18 -4.92 -17.33 -10.65
N ARG A 19 -5.02 -17.63 -11.95
CA ARG A 19 -4.73 -16.65 -13.02
C ARG A 19 -5.59 -15.38 -12.92
N HIS A 20 -6.80 -15.48 -12.39
CA HIS A 20 -7.70 -14.34 -12.19
C HIS A 20 -7.56 -13.70 -10.79
N ALA A 21 -7.19 -14.48 -9.77
CA ALA A 21 -7.11 -14.01 -8.38
C ALA A 21 -5.73 -13.46 -7.98
N GLU A 22 -4.67 -13.80 -8.72
CA GLU A 22 -3.30 -13.43 -8.39
C GLU A 22 -3.05 -11.92 -8.50
N LYS A 23 -2.30 -11.38 -7.54
CA LYS A 23 -1.84 -9.99 -7.59
C LYS A 23 -0.46 -9.93 -8.23
N SER A 24 -0.28 -9.00 -9.15
CA SER A 24 1.00 -8.81 -9.84
C SER A 24 1.94 -7.94 -9.03
N LEU A 25 3.17 -8.43 -8.83
CA LEU A 25 4.25 -7.68 -8.20
C LEU A 25 4.59 -6.40 -8.98
N ALA A 26 4.64 -6.50 -10.31
CA ALA A 26 4.95 -5.35 -11.17
C ALA A 26 3.90 -4.24 -11.03
N LEU A 27 2.62 -4.61 -10.94
CA LEU A 27 1.53 -3.65 -10.77
C LEU A 27 1.55 -3.01 -9.37
N ALA A 28 1.92 -3.77 -8.35
CA ALA A 28 2.13 -3.23 -7.01
C ALA A 28 3.31 -2.22 -6.97
N TYR A 29 4.42 -2.48 -7.67
CA TYR A 29 5.50 -1.51 -7.84
C TYR A 29 5.10 -0.29 -8.66
N PHE A 30 4.28 -0.46 -9.70
CA PHE A 30 3.74 0.67 -10.46
C PHE A 30 2.90 1.59 -9.56
N MET A 31 2.11 1.03 -8.65
CA MET A 31 1.35 1.81 -7.66
C MET A 31 2.25 2.49 -6.61
N LEU A 32 3.45 1.96 -6.36
CA LEU A 32 4.44 2.60 -5.47
C LEU A 32 4.94 3.94 -6.03
N ILE A 33 4.84 4.18 -7.34
CA ILE A 33 5.15 5.49 -7.94
C ILE A 33 4.15 6.56 -7.46
N GLY A 34 2.88 6.18 -7.24
CA GLY A 34 1.89 6.99 -6.51
C GLY A 34 2.00 6.86 -4.99
N GLY A 35 3.15 6.39 -4.50
CA GLY A 35 3.29 5.73 -3.20
C GLY A 35 2.93 6.58 -2.00
N HIS A 36 3.15 7.89 -2.03
CA HIS A 36 2.83 8.76 -0.89
C HIS A 36 1.34 8.76 -0.53
N LEU A 37 0.46 8.44 -1.50
CA LEU A 37 -0.98 8.30 -1.28
C LEU A 37 -1.38 6.97 -0.62
N GLY A 38 -0.47 5.98 -0.53
CA GLY A 38 -0.74 4.66 0.03
C GLY A 38 -1.52 3.71 -0.88
N VAL A 39 -1.63 4.00 -2.18
CA VAL A 39 -2.45 3.23 -3.15
C VAL A 39 -2.01 1.78 -3.26
N HIS A 40 -0.71 1.51 -3.23
CA HIS A 40 -0.14 0.15 -3.26
C HIS A 40 -0.60 -0.70 -2.06
N ARG A 41 -0.83 -0.09 -0.89
CA ARG A 41 -1.37 -0.79 0.29
C ARG A 41 -2.86 -1.08 0.17
N PHE A 42 -3.63 -0.20 -0.46
CA PHE A 42 -5.05 -0.45 -0.75
C PHE A 42 -5.22 -1.60 -1.76
N TYR A 43 -4.35 -1.68 -2.77
CA TYR A 43 -4.35 -2.79 -3.72
C TYR A 43 -4.14 -4.17 -3.06
N LEU A 44 -3.31 -4.21 -2.02
CA LEU A 44 -3.03 -5.40 -1.22
C LEU A 44 -3.98 -5.54 -0.01
N ARG A 45 -5.12 -4.83 -0.03
CA ARG A 45 -6.19 -4.81 1.00
C ARG A 45 -5.72 -4.49 2.42
N ARG A 46 -4.60 -3.77 2.58
CA ARG A 46 -4.09 -3.28 3.87
C ARG A 46 -4.63 -1.89 4.19
N PHE A 47 -5.95 -1.78 4.29
CA PHE A 47 -6.68 -0.51 4.42
C PHE A 47 -6.25 0.34 5.62
N ALA A 48 -5.96 -0.28 6.77
CA ALA A 48 -5.54 0.46 7.96
C ALA A 48 -4.24 1.25 7.70
N SER A 49 -3.18 0.56 7.26
CA SER A 49 -1.89 1.21 7.00
C SER A 49 -1.92 2.16 5.80
N GLY A 50 -2.71 1.84 4.75
CA GLY A 50 -2.89 2.77 3.63
C GLY A 50 -3.63 4.03 4.05
N GLY A 51 -4.64 3.91 4.93
CA GLY A 51 -5.38 5.04 5.48
C GLY A 51 -4.51 5.96 6.34
N ILE A 52 -3.63 5.40 7.18
CA ILE A 52 -2.66 6.20 7.96
C ILE A 52 -1.71 6.96 7.04
N GLN A 53 -1.19 6.30 6.00
CA GLN A 53 -0.29 6.92 5.03
C GLN A 53 -0.98 8.07 4.27
N LEU A 54 -2.23 7.85 3.83
CA LEU A 54 -3.04 8.88 3.19
C LEU A 54 -3.31 10.06 4.13
N ALA A 55 -3.69 9.80 5.39
CA ALA A 55 -3.93 10.85 6.38
C ALA A 55 -2.67 11.68 6.62
N LEU A 56 -1.50 11.02 6.77
CA LEU A 56 -0.22 11.70 6.97
C LEU A 56 0.15 12.57 5.75
N PHE A 57 -0.11 12.08 4.53
CA PHE A 57 0.06 12.86 3.30
C PHE A 57 -0.87 14.07 3.26
N LEU A 58 -2.17 13.90 3.54
CA LEU A 58 -3.13 15.00 3.54
C LEU A 58 -2.79 16.07 4.59
N VAL A 59 -2.36 15.65 5.78
CA VAL A 59 -1.91 16.59 6.84
C VAL A 59 -0.66 17.34 6.39
N ALA A 60 0.33 16.66 5.82
CA ALA A 60 1.55 17.30 5.31
C ALA A 60 1.23 18.32 4.19
N THR A 61 0.35 17.95 3.26
CA THR A 61 -0.13 18.83 2.20
C THR A 61 -0.89 20.04 2.75
N ALA A 62 -1.78 19.84 3.74
CA ALA A 62 -2.49 20.94 4.39
C ALA A 62 -1.52 21.90 5.08
N CYS A 63 -0.54 21.39 5.83
CA CYS A 63 0.50 22.21 6.46
C CYS A 63 1.32 22.99 5.43
N TYR A 64 1.65 22.40 4.28
CA TYR A 64 2.34 23.09 3.18
C TYR A 64 1.52 24.27 2.65
N PHE A 65 0.23 24.08 2.38
CA PHE A 65 -0.63 25.16 1.91
C PHE A 65 -0.83 26.25 2.95
N VAL A 66 -1.03 25.88 4.22
CA VAL A 66 -1.14 26.84 5.33
C VAL A 66 0.14 27.69 5.43
N TYR A 67 1.31 27.07 5.35
CA TYR A 67 2.58 27.79 5.33
C TYR A 67 2.69 28.75 4.14
N GLY A 68 2.41 28.27 2.92
CA GLY A 68 2.49 29.09 1.71
C GLY A 68 1.52 30.28 1.70
N ILE A 69 0.31 30.10 2.23
CA ILE A 69 -0.68 31.19 2.37
C ILE A 69 -0.24 32.18 3.46
N ALA A 70 0.20 31.68 4.62
CA ALA A 70 0.63 32.54 5.72
C ALA A 70 1.82 33.45 5.29
N ASP A 71 2.79 32.88 4.58
CA ASP A 71 3.95 33.61 4.06
C ASP A 71 3.58 34.66 3.00
N ALA A 72 2.56 34.38 2.19
CA ALA A 72 2.12 35.30 1.13
C ALA A 72 1.26 36.48 1.64
N VAL A 73 0.61 36.36 2.81
CA VAL A 73 -0.40 37.32 3.27
C VAL A 73 0.15 38.37 4.22
N ASP A 74 1.01 38.02 5.18
CA ASP A 74 1.49 38.96 6.20
C ASP A 74 2.81 38.50 6.87
N GLU A 75 3.78 39.39 6.99
CA GLU A 75 5.06 39.12 7.65
C GLU A 75 4.98 39.04 9.18
N THR A 76 3.88 39.50 9.79
CA THR A 76 3.65 39.47 11.25
C THR A 76 3.71 38.05 11.83
N TRP A 77 3.31 37.06 11.03
CA TRP A 77 3.24 35.65 11.44
C TRP A 77 4.55 34.88 11.21
N ARG A 78 5.58 35.54 10.65
CA ARG A 78 6.86 34.93 10.29
C ARG A 78 7.55 34.14 11.43
N PRO A 79 7.53 34.56 12.70
CA PRO A 79 8.10 33.76 13.80
C PRO A 79 7.40 32.41 13.99
N TRP A 80 6.10 32.32 13.67
CA TRP A 80 5.30 31.10 13.83
C TRP A 80 5.41 30.12 12.65
N HIS A 81 6.07 30.50 11.55
CA HIS A 81 6.30 29.63 10.39
C HIS A 81 7.14 28.39 10.73
N ALA A 82 7.93 28.43 11.81
CA ALA A 82 8.72 27.28 12.26
C ALA A 82 7.86 26.05 12.58
N VAL A 83 6.62 26.23 13.05
CA VAL A 83 5.71 25.13 13.43
C VAL A 83 5.26 24.30 12.21
N PRO A 84 4.62 24.89 11.16
CA PRO A 84 4.22 24.12 9.99
C PRO A 84 5.42 23.55 9.23
N ILE A 85 6.57 24.24 9.20
CA ILE A 85 7.81 23.71 8.60
C ILE A 85 8.29 22.46 9.35
N ALA A 86 8.35 22.49 10.68
CA ALA A 86 8.79 21.33 11.46
C ALA A 86 7.86 20.13 11.24
N PHE A 87 6.55 20.35 11.23
CA PHE A 87 5.57 19.30 10.92
C PHE A 87 5.73 18.76 9.50
N LEU A 88 5.98 19.62 8.52
CA LEU A 88 6.17 19.23 7.12
C LEU A 88 7.45 18.39 6.94
N VAL A 89 8.55 18.79 7.57
CA VAL A 89 9.81 18.03 7.52
C VAL A 89 9.65 16.68 8.20
N LEU A 90 9.04 16.63 9.39
CA LEU A 90 8.84 15.39 10.13
C LEU A 90 7.94 14.41 9.37
N SER A 91 6.80 14.90 8.85
CA SER A 91 5.86 14.08 8.08
C SER A 91 6.42 13.65 6.72
N GLY A 92 7.15 14.53 6.04
CA GLY A 92 7.85 14.23 4.79
C GLY A 92 8.92 13.15 4.97
N LEU A 93 9.75 13.26 6.00
CA LEU A 93 10.76 12.24 6.34
C LEU A 93 10.10 10.90 6.69
N ALA A 94 9.04 10.94 7.50
CA ALA A 94 8.29 9.73 7.85
C ALA A 94 7.71 9.05 6.61
N LEU A 95 7.06 9.80 5.70
CA LEU A 95 6.52 9.29 4.44
C LEU A 95 7.61 8.76 3.51
N PHE A 96 8.77 9.40 3.46
CA PHE A 96 9.90 8.97 2.65
C PHE A 96 10.49 7.64 3.13
N ILE A 97 10.77 7.54 4.45
CA ILE A 97 11.21 6.29 5.08
C ILE A 97 10.17 5.19 4.85
N TRP A 98 8.89 5.53 4.98
CA TRP A 98 7.80 4.57 4.78
C TRP A 98 7.82 3.98 3.37
N ILE A 99 7.97 4.80 2.32
CA ILE A 99 8.07 4.28 0.94
C ILE A 99 9.26 3.35 0.75
N ILE A 100 10.42 3.68 1.34
CA ILE A 100 11.62 2.82 1.27
C ILE A 100 11.34 1.47 1.94
N VAL A 101 10.75 1.49 3.14
CA VAL A 101 10.35 0.28 3.85
C VAL A 101 9.36 -0.54 3.02
N ASP A 102 8.40 0.12 2.37
CA ASP A 102 7.41 -0.54 1.52
C ASP A 102 8.04 -1.18 0.30
N MET A 103 9.01 -0.52 -0.33
CA MET A 103 9.76 -1.10 -1.46
C MET A 103 10.36 -2.47 -1.11
N CYS A 104 10.83 -2.63 0.13
CA CYS A 104 11.40 -3.89 0.63
C CYS A 104 10.33 -4.90 1.07
N ILE A 105 9.20 -4.45 1.62
CA ILE A 105 8.16 -5.34 2.17
C ILE A 105 7.14 -5.77 1.10
N LEU A 106 6.99 -5.01 0.02
CA LEU A 106 5.99 -5.21 -1.03
C LEU A 106 6.10 -6.59 -1.73
N PRO A 107 7.29 -7.14 -2.06
CA PRO A 107 7.41 -8.50 -2.55
C PRO A 107 6.85 -9.54 -1.59
N ARG A 108 7.09 -9.37 -0.29
CA ARG A 108 6.58 -10.26 0.75
C ARG A 108 5.05 -10.17 0.82
N MET A 109 4.49 -8.96 0.76
CA MET A 109 3.04 -8.75 0.82
C MET A 109 2.30 -9.37 -0.37
N VAL A 110 2.85 -9.25 -1.58
CA VAL A 110 2.27 -9.87 -2.78
C VAL A 110 2.29 -11.40 -2.64
N ARG A 111 3.42 -11.97 -2.19
CA ARG A 111 3.54 -13.42 -1.98
C ARG A 111 2.58 -13.93 -0.91
N GLU A 112 2.49 -13.24 0.23
CA GLU A 112 1.53 -13.57 1.30
C GLU A 112 0.09 -13.59 0.77
N TRP A 113 -0.29 -12.59 -0.04
CA TRP A 113 -1.62 -12.52 -0.65
C TRP A 113 -1.88 -13.68 -1.61
N ASN A 114 -0.95 -13.94 -2.53
CA ASN A 114 -1.11 -14.99 -3.55
C ASN A 114 -1.16 -16.38 -2.89
N SER A 115 -0.31 -16.65 -1.90
CA SER A 115 -0.33 -17.93 -1.16
C SER A 115 -1.59 -18.11 -0.31
N ALA A 116 -2.10 -17.05 0.31
CA ALA A 116 -3.36 -17.13 1.05
C ALA A 116 -4.54 -17.42 0.12
N LYS A 117 -4.58 -16.79 -1.06
CA LYS A 117 -5.61 -17.05 -2.07
C LYS A 117 -5.52 -18.43 -2.69
N GLU A 118 -4.31 -18.94 -2.95
CA GLU A 118 -4.10 -20.31 -3.40
C GLU A 118 -4.66 -21.31 -2.38
N ALA A 119 -4.37 -21.14 -1.09
CA ALA A 119 -4.88 -22.02 -0.04
C ALA A 119 -6.42 -21.98 0.08
N GLU A 120 -7.02 -20.80 -0.07
CA GLU A 120 -8.48 -20.62 -0.09
C GLU A 120 -9.12 -21.37 -1.26
N ILE A 121 -8.58 -21.22 -2.48
CA ILE A 121 -9.11 -21.90 -3.67
C ILE A 121 -8.97 -23.42 -3.56
N ILE A 122 -7.82 -23.93 -3.07
CA ILE A 122 -7.63 -25.38 -2.84
C ILE A 122 -8.69 -25.93 -1.88
N SER A 123 -9.01 -25.18 -0.82
CA SER A 123 -10.04 -25.59 0.14
C SER A 123 -11.44 -25.66 -0.50
N GLN A 124 -11.76 -24.71 -1.39
CA GLN A 124 -13.03 -24.69 -2.11
C GLN A 124 -13.15 -25.86 -3.09
N ILE A 125 -12.09 -26.15 -3.86
CA ILE A 125 -12.08 -27.26 -4.82
C ILE A 125 -12.26 -28.60 -4.11
N THR A 126 -11.62 -28.79 -2.96
CA THR A 126 -11.70 -30.03 -2.17
C THR A 126 -13.08 -30.23 -1.56
N GLN A 127 -13.80 -29.16 -1.23
CA GLN A 127 -15.17 -29.24 -0.68
C GLN A 127 -16.24 -29.57 -1.74
N ILE A 128 -15.95 -29.32 -3.02
CA ILE A 128 -16.89 -29.55 -4.13
C ILE A 128 -16.74 -30.98 -4.71
N SER A 129 -15.57 -31.61 -4.51
CA SER A 129 -15.28 -32.99 -4.92
C SER A 129 -15.75 -34.02 -3.90
#